data_AF-A0A5N3PDN4-F1
#
_entry.id   AF-A0A5N3PDN4-F1
#
_cell.length_a   1.000
_cell.length_b   1.000
_cell.length_c   1.000
_cell.angle_alpha   90.00
_cell.angle_beta   90.00
_cell.angle_gamma   90.00
#
_symmetry.space_group_name_H-M   'P 1'
#
loop_
_entity.id
_entity.type
_entity.pdbx_description
1 polymer ?
#
loop_
_entity_poly.entity_id
_entity_poly.type
_entity_poly.pdbx_seq_one_letter_code
_entity_poly.pdbx_strand_id
1 'polypeptide(L)'
;MVIDTQTRVLKKDGTPLPNVFAGGGAARGLSGPYDPELDKGHPAGRPARVAVTMKDGTVDRADASISRRDVANPLTTEERREKAVALFDAGLGTGKASVILAAIENLAGTGSLKDLGTALRSSF
;
A
#
# COMPACT_ATOMS: atom_id res chain seq x y z
N MET A 1 5.25 -16.34 -22.16
CA MET A 1 5.80 -16.63 -20.82
C MET A 1 4.96 -17.76 -20.25
N VAL A 2 5.57 -18.90 -19.91
CA VAL A 2 4.85 -20.07 -19.39
C VAL A 2 5.11 -20.15 -17.89
N ILE A 3 4.07 -20.44 -17.13
CA ILE A 3 4.08 -20.55 -15.67
C ILE A 3 3.69 -21.99 -15.34
N ASP A 4 4.43 -22.65 -14.47
CA ASP A 4 4.07 -24.00 -14.02
C ASP A 4 3.05 -23.98 -12.87
N THR A 5 2.60 -25.16 -12.46
CA THR A 5 1.63 -25.33 -11.37
C THR A 5 2.17 -24.91 -10.01
N GLN A 6 3.48 -24.67 -9.89
CA GLN A 6 4.16 -24.16 -8.69
C GLN A 6 4.49 -22.67 -8.81
N THR A 7 3.81 -21.96 -9.72
CA THR A 7 3.94 -20.53 -10.01
C THR A 7 5.33 -20.09 -10.47
N ARG A 8 6.22 -20.99 -10.89
CA ARG A 8 7.56 -20.61 -11.40
C ARG A 8 7.48 -20.15 -12.85
N VAL A 9 8.27 -19.14 -13.19
CA VAL A 9 8.43 -18.69 -14.58
C VAL A 9 9.42 -19.59 -15.30
N LEU A 10 9.01 -20.13 -16.45
CA LEU A 10 9.82 -21.04 -17.25
C LEU A 10 10.60 -20.29 -18.34
N LYS A 11 11.83 -20.76 -18.60
CA LYS A 11 12.59 -20.41 -19.80
C LYS A 11 11.93 -21.04 -21.05
N LYS A 12 12.43 -20.68 -22.24
CA LYS A 12 11.97 -21.28 -23.51
C LYS A 12 12.17 -22.80 -23.57
N ASP A 13 13.16 -23.32 -22.86
CA ASP A 13 13.48 -24.75 -22.77
C ASP A 13 12.63 -25.52 -21.72
N GLY A 14 11.70 -24.84 -21.05
CA GLY A 14 10.84 -25.43 -20.02
C GLY A 14 11.48 -25.53 -18.63
N THR A 15 12.76 -25.19 -18.47
CA THR A 15 13.40 -25.15 -17.14
C THR A 15 12.95 -23.92 -16.34
N PRO A 16 12.73 -24.04 -15.02
CA PRO A 16 12.37 -22.89 -14.20
C PRO A 16 13.53 -21.91 -14.11
N LEU A 17 13.22 -20.61 -14.14
CA LEU A 17 14.16 -19.58 -13.73
C LEU A 17 14.40 -19.72 -12.23
N PRO A 18 15.66 -19.79 -11.76
CA PRO A 18 15.99 -20.27 -10.42
C PRO A 18 15.49 -19.40 -9.27
N ASN A 19 14.95 -18.20 -9.54
CA ASN A 19 14.37 -17.30 -8.55
C ASN A 19 13.29 -16.41 -9.19
N VAL A 20 12.43 -16.92 -10.07
CA VAL A 20 11.35 -16.08 -10.64
C VAL A 20 10.03 -16.83 -10.52
N PHE A 21 9.14 -16.27 -9.71
CA PHE A 21 7.78 -16.75 -9.54
C PHE A 21 6.81 -15.72 -10.12
N ALA A 22 5.74 -16.19 -10.73
CA ALA A 22 4.67 -15.37 -11.27
C ALA A 22 3.76 -14.91 -10.14
N GLY A 23 4.23 -13.88 -9.45
CA GLY A 23 3.44 -12.94 -8.65
C GLY A 23 3.73 -11.52 -9.16
N GLY A 24 2.81 -10.57 -8.95
CA GLY A 24 3.01 -9.17 -9.35
C GLY A 24 4.38 -8.62 -8.93
N GLY A 25 4.99 -7.78 -9.79
CA GLY A 25 6.30 -7.14 -9.54
C GLY A 25 7.54 -7.86 -10.12
N ALA A 26 7.41 -9.10 -10.61
CA ALA A 26 8.53 -9.92 -11.11
C ALA A 26 9.32 -9.34 -12.32
N ALA A 27 8.88 -8.24 -12.91
CA ALA A 27 9.52 -7.64 -14.08
C ALA A 27 10.83 -6.87 -13.78
N ARG A 28 11.25 -6.72 -12.52
CA ARG A 28 12.46 -5.94 -12.14
C ARG A 28 13.37 -6.58 -11.08
N GLY A 29 13.40 -7.91 -10.97
CA GLY A 29 14.27 -8.62 -10.02
C GLY A 29 13.70 -8.75 -8.60
N LEU A 30 12.41 -8.45 -8.42
CA LEU A 30 11.65 -8.75 -7.21
C LEU A 30 10.94 -10.09 -7.38
N SER A 31 11.40 -11.10 -6.67
CA SER A 31 10.75 -12.40 -6.57
C SER A 31 10.87 -12.87 -5.12
N GLY A 32 9.84 -13.56 -4.63
CA GLY A 32 9.83 -14.11 -3.28
C GLY A 32 9.29 -15.53 -3.31
N PRO A 33 9.89 -16.47 -2.56
CA PRO A 33 9.28 -17.77 -2.34
C PRO A 33 7.98 -17.60 -1.55
N TYR A 34 7.02 -18.50 -1.77
CA TYR A 34 5.93 -18.68 -0.82
C TYR A 34 6.50 -19.14 0.52
N ASP A 35 6.09 -18.48 1.60
CA ASP A 35 6.46 -18.83 2.97
C ASP A 35 5.21 -19.30 3.73
N PRO A 36 5.06 -20.61 3.99
CA PRO A 36 3.89 -21.14 4.69
C PRO A 36 3.76 -20.65 6.13
N GLU A 37 4.84 -20.18 6.77
CA GLU A 37 4.75 -19.60 8.11
C GLU A 37 4.15 -18.20 8.09
N LEU A 38 4.37 -17.43 7.02
CA LEU A 38 3.69 -16.15 6.83
C LEU A 38 2.21 -16.36 6.51
N ASP A 39 1.88 -17.36 5.71
CA ASP A 39 0.50 -17.63 5.30
C ASP A 39 -0.43 -17.93 6.50
N LYS A 40 0.09 -18.59 7.54
CA LYS A 40 -0.63 -18.83 8.82
C LYS A 40 -1.10 -17.55 9.52
N GLY A 41 -0.48 -16.40 9.24
CA GLY A 41 -0.88 -15.11 9.80
C GLY A 41 -2.11 -14.50 9.11
N HIS A 42 -2.54 -15.03 7.97
CA HIS A 42 -3.75 -14.60 7.26
C HIS A 42 -5.00 -15.31 7.83
N PRO A 43 -6.19 -14.66 7.90
CA PRO A 43 -6.49 -13.27 7.53
C PRO A 43 -6.29 -12.25 8.66
N ALA A 44 -5.85 -12.69 9.85
CA ALA A 44 -5.66 -11.80 11.01
C ALA A 44 -4.65 -10.66 10.71
N GLY A 45 -3.71 -10.89 9.81
CA GLY A 45 -2.82 -9.89 9.27
C GLY A 45 -2.45 -10.16 7.81
N ARG A 46 -1.40 -9.48 7.36
CA ARG A 46 -0.82 -9.62 6.03
C ARG A 46 0.69 -9.60 6.17
N PRO A 47 1.27 -10.66 6.76
CA PRO A 47 2.67 -10.64 7.11
C PRO A 47 3.54 -10.72 5.85
N ALA A 48 4.62 -9.94 5.84
CA ALA A 48 5.58 -9.88 4.76
C ALA A 48 7.00 -9.77 5.34
N ARG A 49 7.96 -10.40 4.66
CA ARG A 49 9.39 -10.26 4.93
C ARG A 49 10.08 -9.77 3.67
N VAL A 50 11.00 -8.82 3.83
CA VAL A 50 11.79 -8.26 2.75
C VAL A 50 13.26 -8.34 3.15
N ALA A 51 14.10 -8.77 2.21
CA ALA A 51 15.54 -8.69 2.34
C ALA A 51 16.10 -7.96 1.12
N VAL A 52 17.01 -7.01 1.35
CA VAL A 52 17.72 -6.27 0.32
C VAL A 52 19.21 -6.59 0.44
N THR A 53 19.73 -7.29 -0.56
CA THR A 53 21.18 -7.53 -0.68
C THR A 53 21.80 -6.42 -1.52
N MET A 54 22.74 -5.69 -0.93
CA MET A 54 23.51 -4.64 -1.59
C MET A 54 24.65 -5.23 -2.43
N LYS A 55 25.26 -4.42 -3.30
CA LYS A 55 26.34 -4.87 -4.20
C LYS A 55 27.60 -5.32 -3.46
N ASP A 56 27.85 -4.78 -2.28
CA ASP A 56 28.97 -5.17 -1.40
C ASP A 56 28.68 -6.47 -0.62
N GLY A 57 27.52 -7.09 -0.85
CA GLY A 57 27.08 -8.32 -0.19
C GLY A 57 26.41 -8.10 1.16
N THR A 58 26.31 -6.87 1.67
CA THR A 58 25.54 -6.58 2.88
C THR A 58 24.06 -6.85 2.65
N VAL A 59 23.35 -7.30 3.69
CA VAL A 59 21.93 -7.64 3.60
C VAL A 59 21.16 -6.91 4.68
N ASP A 60 20.25 -6.05 4.26
CA ASP A 60 19.25 -5.44 5.14
C ASP A 60 17.96 -6.27 5.13
N ARG A 61 17.29 -6.39 6.27
CA ARG A 61 16.08 -7.21 6.43
C ARG A 61 15.04 -6.45 7.21
N ALA A 62 13.79 -6.57 6.78
CA ALA A 62 12.64 -6.02 7.48
C ALA A 62 11.45 -6.96 7.39
N ASP A 63 10.68 -7.00 8.47
CA ASP A 63 9.46 -7.80 8.60
C ASP A 63 8.31 -6.89 9.00
N ALA A 64 7.11 -7.17 8.49
CA ALA A 64 5.89 -6.51 8.91
C ALA A 64 4.78 -7.55 9.04
N SER A 65 4.18 -7.69 10.22
CA SER A 65 3.05 -8.61 10.44
C SER A 65 1.70 -7.98 10.13
N ILE A 66 1.57 -6.69 10.47
CA ILE A 66 0.34 -5.91 10.34
C ILE A 66 0.64 -4.66 9.52
N SER A 67 -0.12 -4.48 8.44
CA SER A 67 0.03 -3.31 7.57
C SER A 67 -0.40 -2.02 8.27
N ARG A 68 0.23 -0.90 7.91
CA ARG A 68 -0.30 0.43 8.28
C ARG A 68 -1.74 0.55 7.76
N ARG A 69 -2.64 1.12 8.58
CA ARG A 69 -4.10 1.28 8.32
C ARG A 69 -4.93 0.03 8.59
N ASP A 70 -4.33 -1.07 9.04
CA ASP A 70 -5.10 -2.15 9.63
C ASP A 70 -5.81 -1.68 10.91
N VAL A 71 -6.89 -2.35 11.31
CA VAL A 71 -7.61 -2.02 12.56
C VAL A 71 -6.69 -2.15 13.77
N ALA A 72 -5.77 -3.11 13.76
CA ALA A 72 -4.77 -3.30 14.81
C ALA A 72 -3.56 -2.34 14.68
N ASN A 73 -3.42 -1.60 13.58
CA ASN A 73 -2.41 -0.57 13.38
C ASN A 73 -3.02 0.65 12.65
N PRO A 74 -3.95 1.38 13.30
CA PRO A 74 -4.73 2.43 12.68
C PRO A 74 -3.91 3.70 12.49
N LEU A 75 -4.26 4.51 11.50
CA LEU A 75 -3.67 5.86 11.37
C LEU A 75 -4.02 6.71 12.59
N THR A 76 -3.10 7.56 13.03
CA THR A 76 -3.46 8.66 13.92
C THR A 76 -4.35 9.66 13.18
N THR A 77 -5.01 10.55 13.92
CA THR A 77 -5.78 11.64 13.30
C THR A 77 -4.90 12.54 12.44
N GLU A 78 -3.68 12.82 12.89
CA GLU A 78 -2.75 13.66 12.15
C GLU A 78 -2.31 13.00 10.83
N GLU A 79 -1.89 11.73 10.84
CA GLU A 79 -1.51 11.04 9.61
C GLU A 79 -2.69 10.88 8.63
N ARG A 80 -3.93 10.77 9.15
CA ARG A 80 -5.13 10.82 8.29
C ARG A 80 -5.30 12.20 7.65
N ARG A 81 -5.07 13.28 8.41
CA ARG A 81 -5.15 14.67 7.93
C ARG A 81 -4.11 14.91 6.84
N GLU A 82 -2.85 14.59 7.11
CA GLU A 82 -1.74 14.73 6.15
C GLU A 82 -2.03 13.97 4.86
N LYS A 83 -2.47 12.70 4.97
CA LYS A 83 -2.84 11.89 3.81
C LYS A 83 -4.00 12.52 3.02
N ALA A 84 -5.01 13.04 3.70
CA ALA A 84 -6.14 13.67 3.05
C ALA A 84 -5.73 14.96 2.33
N VAL A 85 -4.85 15.77 2.92
CA VAL A 85 -4.26 16.94 2.25
C VAL A 85 -3.55 16.52 0.97
N ALA A 86 -2.66 15.53 1.05
CA ALA A 86 -1.91 15.06 -0.12
C ALA A 86 -2.83 14.56 -1.25
N LEU A 87 -3.92 13.86 -0.92
CA LEU A 87 -4.88 13.37 -1.91
C LEU A 87 -5.74 14.50 -2.52
N PHE A 88 -6.19 15.45 -1.70
CA PHE A 88 -6.98 16.58 -2.17
C PHE A 88 -6.15 17.52 -3.04
N ASP A 89 -4.92 17.84 -2.64
CA ASP A 89 -4.05 18.68 -3.46
C ASP A 89 -3.69 18.01 -4.80
N ALA A 90 -3.47 16.69 -4.79
CA ALA A 90 -3.20 15.93 -6.01
C ALA A 90 -4.41 15.86 -6.97
N GLY A 91 -5.63 15.80 -6.43
CA GLY A 91 -6.84 15.63 -7.24
C GLY A 91 -7.57 16.94 -7.61
N LEU A 92 -7.48 17.95 -6.75
CA LEU A 92 -8.27 19.19 -6.82
C LEU A 92 -7.40 20.45 -6.94
N GLY A 93 -6.08 20.30 -6.90
CA GLY A 93 -5.13 21.40 -6.93
C GLY A 93 -4.75 21.92 -5.54
N THR A 94 -3.53 22.44 -5.44
CA THR A 94 -2.92 22.90 -4.19
C THR A 94 -3.77 23.94 -3.47
N GLY A 95 -3.95 23.76 -2.17
CA GLY A 95 -4.58 24.74 -1.29
C GLY A 95 -6.10 24.60 -1.15
N LYS A 96 -6.71 23.63 -1.83
CA LYS A 96 -8.14 23.29 -1.67
C LYS A 96 -8.40 22.37 -0.48
N ALA A 97 -7.38 21.63 -0.05
CA ALA A 97 -7.50 20.64 1.01
C ALA A 97 -8.00 21.19 2.35
N SER A 98 -7.53 22.37 2.77
CA SER A 98 -7.80 22.93 4.09
C SER A 98 -9.29 23.25 4.29
N VAL A 99 -9.96 23.81 3.28
CA VAL A 99 -11.38 24.18 3.32
C VAL A 99 -12.26 22.93 3.38
N ILE A 100 -11.93 21.91 2.57
CA ILE A 100 -12.66 20.63 2.56
C ILE A 100 -12.48 19.90 3.90
N LEU A 101 -11.24 19.84 4.41
CA LEU A 101 -10.96 19.18 5.68
C LEU A 101 -11.67 19.85 6.85
N ALA A 102 -11.66 21.18 6.92
CA ALA A 102 -12.39 21.91 7.94
C ALA A 102 -13.90 21.61 7.89
N ALA A 103 -14.48 21.54 6.68
CA ALA A 103 -15.89 21.21 6.52
C ALA A 103 -16.21 19.75 6.95
N ILE A 104 -15.32 18.80 6.68
CA ILE A 104 -15.47 17.39 7.12
C ILE A 104 -15.38 17.29 8.65
N GLU A 105 -14.41 17.95 9.27
CA GLU A 105 -14.21 17.90 10.72
C GLU A 105 -15.37 18.51 11.49
N ASN A 106 -15.94 19.59 10.95
CA ASN A 106 -17.11 20.23 11.54
C ASN A 106 -18.40 19.42 11.34
N LEU A 107 -18.44 18.45 10.43
CA LEU A 107 -19.66 17.67 10.13
C LEU A 107 -20.15 16.84 11.32
N ALA A 108 -19.24 16.37 12.18
CA ALA A 108 -19.59 15.63 13.39
C ALA A 108 -20.12 16.53 14.54
N GLY A 109 -19.99 17.85 14.39
CA GLY A 109 -20.39 18.84 15.39
C GLY A 109 -21.45 19.80 14.84
N THR A 110 -21.04 21.03 14.56
CA THR A 110 -21.92 22.16 14.23
C THR A 110 -22.11 22.38 12.73
N GLY A 111 -21.35 21.67 11.88
CA GLY A 111 -21.40 21.81 10.43
C GLY A 111 -22.59 21.11 9.79
N SER A 112 -22.83 21.39 8.51
CA SER A 112 -23.89 20.75 7.73
C SER A 112 -23.37 20.10 6.44
N LEU A 113 -24.14 19.15 5.91
CA LEU A 113 -23.88 18.60 4.57
C LEU A 113 -23.90 19.68 3.47
N LYS A 114 -24.64 20.79 3.69
CA LYS A 114 -24.67 21.92 2.77
C LYS A 114 -23.32 22.64 2.73
N ASP A 115 -22.67 22.80 3.87
CA ASP A 115 -21.35 23.45 3.97
C ASP A 115 -20.27 22.59 3.31
N LEU A 116 -20.27 21.28 3.59
CA LEU A 116 -19.38 20.34 2.92
C LEU A 116 -19.59 20.34 1.39
N GLY A 117 -20.84 20.30 0.94
CA GLY A 117 -21.15 20.37 -0.49
C GLY A 117 -20.68 21.67 -1.13
N THR A 118 -20.70 22.79 -0.40
CA THR A 118 -20.21 24.09 -0.86
C THR A 118 -18.69 24.09 -0.98
N ALA A 119 -17.98 23.59 0.02
CA ALA A 119 -16.52 23.45 -0.01
C ALA A 119 -16.05 22.58 -1.19
N LEU A 120 -16.71 21.44 -1.42
CA LEU A 120 -16.41 20.56 -2.55
C LEU A 120 -16.64 21.26 -3.90
N ARG A 121 -17.77 21.94 -4.09
CA ARG A 121 -18.07 22.65 -5.34
C ARG A 121 -17.11 23.80 -5.64
N SER A 122 -16.61 24.51 -4.62
CA SER A 122 -15.61 25.57 -4.80
C SER A 122 -14.20 25.07 -5.18
N SER A 123 -14.04 23.76 -5.28
CA SER A 123 -12.79 23.08 -5.60
C SER A 123 -12.75 22.50 -7.03
N PHE A 124 -13.82 22.72 -7.82
CA PHE A 124 -13.89 22.41 -9.25
C PHE A 124 -13.91 23.68 -10.09
#